data_AF-A0A1J3K283-F1
#
_entry.id   AF-A0A1J3K283-F1
#
_cell.length_a   1.000
_cell.length_b   1.000
_cell.length_c   1.000
_cell.angle_alpha   90.00
_cell.angle_beta   90.00
_cell.angle_gamma   90.00
#
_symmetry.space_group_name_H-M   'P 1'
#
loop_
_entity.id
_entity.type
_entity.pdbx_description
1 polymer ?
#
loop_
_entity_poly.entity_id
_entity_poly.type
_entity_poly.pdbx_seq_one_letter_code
_entity_poly.pdbx_strand_id
1 'polypeptide(L)'
;MASSSLSTLCSSTSSSLHPKSHLSHSLSSKLSSKANVSVQFLGKKQPPLLSSSPRFLTVIAMAPPKPGGKAKKVVGVIKLALEAGKATPAPPVGPALGSKGVNIMAFCKDYNARTADKAGYIIPVEITVFDDKSFTFILKTPPASVLLLKAAGVEKGSKDPQQDKVGVITIDQLRTIAAEKLPDLNCMTIESAMRIIAGTAANMGIDIDPPVLEPKKKAVLL
;
A
#
# COMPACT_ATOMS: atom_id res chain seq x y z
N MET A 1 -26.31 55.52 -1.77
CA MET A 1 -25.63 56.38 -0.79
C MET A 1 -24.75 55.46 0.05
N ALA A 2 -23.46 55.36 -0.32
CA ALA A 2 -22.32 55.88 0.46
C ALA A 2 -21.98 54.92 1.62
N SER A 3 -20.76 54.53 1.96
CA SER A 3 -19.38 54.87 1.56
C SER A 3 -18.51 54.09 2.58
N SER A 4 -17.64 53.17 2.17
CA SER A 4 -16.16 53.29 2.22
C SER A 4 -15.46 53.23 3.60
N SER A 5 -14.26 52.62 3.57
CA SER A 5 -13.06 52.88 4.41
C SER A 5 -12.86 51.97 5.65
N LEU A 6 -11.68 51.45 6.02
CA LEU A 6 -10.32 51.31 5.44
C LEU A 6 -9.47 50.51 6.48
N SER A 7 -8.51 49.69 5.99
CA SER A 7 -7.17 49.32 6.55
C SER A 7 -6.91 49.23 8.08
N THR A 8 -6.10 48.29 8.60
CA THR A 8 -4.63 48.46 8.73
C THR A 8 -3.92 47.22 9.32
N LEU A 9 -2.92 46.73 8.58
CA LEU A 9 -1.58 46.19 8.93
C LEU A 9 -1.27 45.59 10.33
N CYS A 10 -0.63 44.42 10.33
CA CYS A 10 0.65 44.22 11.05
C CYS A 10 1.44 43.01 10.52
N SER A 11 2.65 43.28 10.03
CA SER A 11 3.73 42.33 9.69
C SER A 11 4.93 42.66 10.56
N SER A 12 5.65 41.67 11.09
CA SER A 12 7.04 41.78 11.57
C SER A 12 7.58 40.35 11.82
N THR A 13 8.43 39.78 10.95
CA THR A 13 9.92 39.82 10.95
C THR A 13 10.59 39.70 12.31
N SER A 14 11.27 38.57 12.56
CA SER A 14 12.61 38.61 13.14
C SER A 14 13.42 37.36 12.78
N SER A 15 14.73 37.58 12.74
CA SER A 15 15.76 36.84 12.03
C SER A 15 16.74 36.19 13.03
N SER A 16 17.40 35.11 12.59
CA SER A 16 18.80 34.69 12.87
C SER A 16 19.32 34.65 14.32
N LEU A 17 19.96 33.54 14.70
CA LEU A 17 21.30 33.51 15.35
C LEU A 17 21.79 32.06 15.60
N HIS A 18 22.93 31.72 14.99
CA HIS A 18 23.92 30.71 15.45
C HIS A 18 24.87 31.39 16.46
N PRO A 19 25.57 30.71 17.42
CA PRO A 19 26.74 29.86 17.11
C PRO A 19 27.17 28.73 18.11
N LYS A 20 27.96 27.79 17.56
CA LYS A 20 29.15 27.02 18.04
C LYS A 20 29.34 26.61 19.53
N SER A 21 29.63 25.31 19.74
CA SER A 21 30.78 24.76 20.55
C SER A 21 30.78 23.22 20.40
N HIS A 22 31.79 22.58 19.76
CA HIS A 22 33.09 22.14 20.30
C HIS A 22 33.01 21.41 21.66
N LEU A 23 33.10 20.08 21.65
CA LEU A 23 33.75 19.31 22.71
C LEU A 23 34.11 17.89 22.22
N SER A 24 35.40 17.74 22.01
CA SER A 24 36.17 16.52 21.84
C SER A 24 36.24 15.73 23.15
N HIS A 25 36.02 14.42 23.12
CA HIS A 25 36.69 13.51 24.06
C HIS A 25 37.06 12.19 23.36
N SER A 26 38.37 12.09 23.11
CA SER A 26 39.15 10.86 23.10
C SER A 26 38.82 10.01 24.32
N LEU A 27 38.74 8.68 24.16
CA LEU A 27 39.37 7.74 25.08
C LEU A 27 39.50 6.36 24.41
N SER A 28 40.76 6.05 24.12
CA SER A 28 41.28 4.72 23.83
C SER A 28 41.37 3.88 25.11
N SER A 29 41.49 2.57 24.92
CA SER A 29 42.26 1.60 25.71
C SER A 29 41.52 0.50 26.49
N LYS A 30 41.70 -0.73 25.95
CA LYS A 30 42.29 -1.93 26.57
C LYS A 30 41.76 -2.41 27.93
N LEU A 31 41.25 -3.64 27.93
CA LEU A 31 41.45 -4.69 28.96
C LEU A 31 41.09 -6.04 28.27
N SER A 32 42.01 -6.90 27.83
CA SER A 32 42.96 -7.80 28.54
C SER A 32 42.31 -8.85 29.46
N SER A 33 42.22 -10.09 28.98
CA SER A 33 42.65 -11.36 29.62
C SER A 33 42.02 -12.56 28.87
N LYS A 34 42.78 -13.26 28.01
CA LYS A 34 43.50 -14.52 28.30
C LYS A 34 42.65 -15.59 29.02
N ALA A 35 42.20 -16.58 28.26
CA ALA A 35 42.27 -17.98 28.67
C ALA A 35 42.35 -18.89 27.43
N ASN A 36 43.42 -19.67 27.41
CA ASN A 36 43.85 -20.62 26.40
C ASN A 36 43.42 -22.01 26.90
N VAL A 37 42.59 -22.74 26.16
CA VAL A 37 42.54 -24.20 26.26
C VAL A 37 42.46 -24.75 24.85
N SER A 38 43.63 -25.21 24.40
CA SER A 38 43.87 -26.02 23.24
C SER A 38 43.61 -27.50 23.56
N VAL A 39 43.63 -28.28 22.48
CA VAL A 39 43.91 -29.72 22.38
C VAL A 39 42.70 -30.63 22.15
N GLN A 40 42.38 -30.73 20.85
CA GLN A 40 42.48 -31.95 20.05
C GLN A 40 42.09 -33.27 20.71
N PHE A 41 41.12 -33.98 20.12
CA PHE A 41 41.28 -35.42 19.96
C PHE A 41 40.59 -35.97 18.71
N LEU A 42 41.42 -36.60 17.88
CA LEU A 42 41.09 -37.42 16.72
C LEU A 42 40.20 -38.62 17.12
N GLY A 43 39.16 -38.89 16.33
CA GLY A 43 38.36 -40.11 16.48
C GLY A 43 37.70 -40.54 15.17
N LYS A 44 38.48 -41.21 14.31
CA LYS A 44 38.00 -41.96 13.15
C LYS A 44 37.03 -43.07 13.58
N LYS A 45 35.86 -43.20 12.96
CA LYS A 45 35.23 -44.50 12.61
C LYS A 45 34.12 -44.36 11.56
N GLN A 46 34.09 -45.35 10.67
CA GLN A 46 33.46 -45.43 9.34
C GLN A 46 31.90 -45.50 9.34
N PRO A 47 31.21 -45.12 8.24
CA PRO A 47 29.96 -45.76 7.78
C PRO A 47 30.31 -46.99 6.90
N PRO A 48 29.54 -48.10 6.85
CA PRO A 48 28.17 -48.16 6.33
C PRO A 48 27.28 -49.20 7.08
N LEU A 49 25.97 -49.31 6.88
CA LEU A 49 25.37 -50.23 5.91
C LEU A 49 23.86 -50.03 5.77
N LEU A 50 23.47 -50.09 4.51
CA LEU A 50 22.14 -50.03 3.91
C LEU A 50 21.41 -51.36 4.16
N SER A 51 20.39 -51.40 5.03
CA SER A 51 19.50 -52.56 5.12
C SER A 51 18.28 -52.34 4.24
N SER A 52 18.27 -53.03 3.10
CA SER A 52 17.17 -53.11 2.16
C SER A 52 15.98 -53.86 2.75
N SER A 53 14.86 -53.16 2.95
CA SER A 53 13.54 -53.79 3.03
C SER A 53 12.54 -52.89 2.31
N PRO A 54 11.85 -53.37 1.26
CA PRO A 54 10.91 -52.56 0.51
C PRO A 54 9.63 -52.44 1.34
N ARG A 55 9.54 -51.39 2.15
CA ARG A 55 8.24 -50.93 2.64
C ARG A 55 7.54 -50.28 1.47
N PHE A 56 6.52 -50.95 0.95
CA PHE A 56 5.54 -50.35 0.04
C PHE A 56 5.08 -49.02 0.65
N LEU A 57 5.47 -47.91 0.03
CA LEU A 57 4.89 -46.61 0.31
C LEU A 57 3.47 -46.66 -0.25
N THR A 58 2.52 -47.09 0.58
CA THR A 58 1.13 -46.78 0.33
C THR A 58 1.04 -45.26 0.29
N VAL A 59 0.78 -44.70 -0.89
CA VAL A 59 0.44 -43.28 -1.07
C VAL A 59 -0.88 -43.08 -0.32
N ILE A 60 -0.79 -42.73 0.96
CA ILE A 60 -1.93 -42.18 1.68
C ILE A 60 -2.15 -40.82 1.03
N ALA A 61 -3.19 -40.73 0.20
CA ALA A 61 -3.69 -39.48 -0.33
C ALA A 61 -3.94 -38.54 0.86
N MET A 62 -3.01 -37.61 1.05
CA MET A 62 -3.08 -36.60 2.10
C MET A 62 -4.17 -35.61 1.67
N ALA A 63 -5.40 -35.88 2.07
CA ALA A 63 -6.49 -34.94 1.94
C ALA A 63 -6.05 -33.60 2.54
N PRO A 64 -6.27 -32.46 1.86
CA PRO A 64 -5.86 -31.17 2.39
C PRO A 64 -6.52 -30.96 3.77
N PRO A 65 -5.78 -30.46 4.77
CA PRO A 65 -6.34 -30.20 6.09
C PRO A 65 -7.54 -29.26 5.95
N LYS A 66 -8.73 -29.75 6.29
CA LYS A 66 -9.94 -28.90 6.41
C LYS A 66 -9.61 -27.77 7.41
N PRO A 67 -9.85 -26.50 7.07
CA PRO A 67 -9.58 -25.40 8.00
C PRO A 67 -10.53 -25.51 9.21
N GLY A 68 -10.07 -26.15 10.28
CA GLY A 68 -10.78 -26.36 11.55
C GLY A 68 -10.84 -25.12 12.44
N GLY A 69 -11.12 -23.96 11.86
CA GLY A 69 -11.42 -22.74 12.61
C GLY A 69 -12.93 -22.58 12.76
N LYS A 70 -13.43 -22.38 13.99
CA LYS A 70 -14.79 -21.87 14.20
C LYS A 70 -14.95 -20.58 13.38
N ALA A 71 -16.03 -20.47 12.59
CA ALA A 71 -16.30 -19.27 11.81
C ALA A 71 -16.36 -18.07 12.76
N LYS A 72 -15.33 -17.22 12.73
CA LYS A 72 -15.27 -16.02 13.57
C LYS A 72 -16.35 -15.08 13.08
N LYS A 73 -17.27 -14.71 13.98
CA LYS A 73 -18.31 -13.73 13.67
C LYS A 73 -17.67 -12.35 13.47
N VAL A 74 -18.12 -11.66 12.43
CA VAL A 74 -17.64 -10.33 12.05
C VAL A 74 -18.45 -9.29 12.80
N VAL A 75 -17.78 -8.49 13.63
CA VAL A 75 -18.37 -7.35 14.38
C VAL A 75 -18.62 -6.18 13.45
N GLY A 76 -17.72 -5.97 12.49
CA GLY A 76 -17.84 -4.87 11.54
C GLY A 76 -16.66 -4.78 10.58
N VAL A 77 -16.85 -3.95 9.56
CA VAL A 77 -15.86 -3.66 8.53
C VAL A 77 -15.58 -2.15 8.53
N ILE A 78 -14.31 -1.79 8.55
CA ILE A 78 -13.84 -0.40 8.54
C ILE A 78 -13.01 -0.19 7.27
N LYS A 79 -13.29 0.89 6.54
CA LYS A 79 -12.56 1.25 5.31
C LYS A 79 -11.78 2.53 5.56
N LEU A 80 -10.47 2.49 5.36
CA LEU A 80 -9.58 3.65 5.51
C LEU A 80 -8.77 3.84 4.23
N ALA A 81 -8.37 5.09 3.97
CA ALA A 81 -7.43 5.43 2.91
C ALA A 81 -6.19 6.03 3.57
N LEU A 82 -5.04 5.37 3.43
CA LEU A 82 -3.79 5.75 4.08
C LEU A 82 -2.65 5.83 3.07
N GLU A 83 -1.67 6.66 3.35
CA GLU A 83 -0.44 6.70 2.56
C GLU A 83 0.41 5.46 2.82
N ALA A 84 0.89 4.84 1.73
CA ALA A 84 1.76 3.68 1.76
C ALA A 84 3.05 3.96 2.57
N GLY A 85 3.38 3.06 3.49
CA GLY A 85 4.58 3.16 4.34
C GLY A 85 4.55 4.24 5.43
N LYS A 86 3.46 5.02 5.54
CA LYS A 86 3.34 6.17 6.46
C LYS A 86 2.13 6.10 7.39
N ALA A 87 1.61 4.91 7.68
CA ALA A 87 0.55 4.75 8.67
C ALA A 87 1.06 5.10 10.07
N THR A 88 0.40 6.07 10.71
CA THR A 88 0.66 6.50 12.10
C THR A 88 -0.63 6.43 12.90
N PRO A 89 -0.56 6.23 14.23
CA PRO A 89 -1.74 6.17 15.12
C PRO A 89 -2.45 7.53 15.32
N ALA A 90 -2.22 8.49 14.42
CA ALA A 90 -2.74 9.84 14.46
C ALA A 90 -4.28 9.91 14.37
N PRO A 91 -4.91 11.08 14.60
CA PRO A 91 -6.36 11.26 14.66
C PRO A 91 -7.23 10.72 13.50
N PRO A 92 -6.77 10.47 12.26
CA PRO A 92 -7.61 9.78 11.28
C PRO A 92 -7.72 8.26 11.52
N VAL A 93 -6.68 7.61 12.05
CA VAL A 93 -6.63 6.15 12.25
C VAL A 93 -7.09 5.77 13.66
N GLY A 94 -6.64 6.53 14.67
CA GLY A 94 -6.87 6.24 16.08
C GLY A 94 -8.36 6.13 16.46
N PRO A 95 -9.20 7.14 16.20
CA PRO A 95 -10.64 7.10 16.48
C PRO A 95 -11.38 6.02 15.68
N ALA A 96 -11.05 5.86 14.39
CA ALA A 96 -11.72 4.89 13.53
C ALA A 96 -11.52 3.45 14.00
N LEU A 97 -10.27 3.07 14.30
CA LEU A 97 -9.92 1.72 14.75
C LEU A 97 -10.15 1.50 16.25
N GLY A 98 -9.91 2.53 17.05
CA GLY A 98 -10.09 2.49 18.51
C GLY A 98 -11.53 2.25 18.93
N SER A 99 -12.51 2.81 18.20
CA SER A 99 -13.94 2.58 18.46
C SER A 99 -14.37 1.11 18.37
N LYS A 100 -13.63 0.29 17.63
CA LYS A 100 -13.88 -1.15 17.43
C LYS A 100 -12.92 -2.06 18.20
N GLY A 101 -12.04 -1.49 19.03
CA GLY A 101 -11.11 -2.24 19.87
C GLY A 101 -9.97 -2.93 19.11
N VAL A 102 -9.60 -2.42 17.94
CA VAL A 102 -8.49 -2.94 17.13
C VAL A 102 -7.15 -2.46 17.68
N ASN A 103 -6.11 -3.30 17.65
CA ASN A 103 -4.76 -2.90 18.04
C ASN A 103 -4.12 -2.00 16.97
N ILE A 104 -4.18 -0.68 17.20
CA ILE A 104 -3.73 0.36 16.27
C ILE A 104 -2.24 0.22 15.92
N MET A 105 -1.38 -0.04 16.91
CA MET A 105 0.06 -0.13 16.69
C MET A 105 0.45 -1.34 15.85
N ALA A 106 -0.18 -2.50 16.10
CA ALA A 106 0.02 -3.70 15.30
C ALA A 106 -0.40 -3.47 13.84
N PHE A 107 -1.57 -2.87 13.64
CA PHE A 107 -2.05 -2.51 12.30
C PHE A 107 -1.08 -1.57 11.57
N CYS A 108 -0.63 -0.47 12.20
CA CYS A 108 0.29 0.47 11.56
C CYS A 108 1.60 -0.21 11.14
N LYS A 109 2.16 -1.10 11.98
CA LYS A 109 3.40 -1.83 11.66
C LYS A 109 3.22 -2.78 10.48
N ASP A 110 2.17 -3.59 10.51
CA ASP A 110 1.88 -4.57 9.45
C ASP A 110 1.52 -3.89 8.13
N TYR A 111 0.76 -2.79 8.19
CA TYR A 111 0.40 -1.99 7.02
C TYR A 111 1.65 -1.39 6.36
N ASN A 112 2.55 -0.78 7.13
CA ASN A 112 3.77 -0.17 6.59
C ASN A 112 4.72 -1.22 6.00
N ALA A 113 4.82 -2.40 6.63
CA ALA A 113 5.62 -3.50 6.11
C ALA A 113 5.10 -4.02 4.75
N ARG A 114 3.78 -4.16 4.59
CA ARG A 114 3.15 -4.65 3.34
C ARG A 114 3.05 -3.59 2.24
N THR A 115 3.13 -2.32 2.58
CA THR A 115 2.99 -1.20 1.62
C THR A 115 4.31 -0.50 1.29
N ALA A 116 5.44 -0.99 1.82
CA ALA A 116 6.77 -0.41 1.60
C ALA A 116 7.11 -0.27 0.09
N ASP A 117 6.72 -1.26 -0.72
CA ASP A 117 7.02 -1.29 -2.16
C ASP A 117 6.26 -0.23 -2.97
N LYS A 118 5.17 0.30 -2.42
CA LYS A 118 4.25 1.23 -3.09
C LYS A 118 4.28 2.63 -2.46
N ALA A 119 5.42 3.02 -1.91
CA ALA A 119 5.61 4.31 -1.26
C ALA A 119 5.16 5.48 -2.15
N GLY A 120 4.44 6.44 -1.57
CA GLY A 120 3.93 7.62 -2.30
C GLY A 120 2.59 7.41 -3.02
N TYR A 121 1.92 6.27 -2.83
CA TYR A 121 0.51 6.07 -3.21
C TYR A 121 -0.39 6.05 -1.97
N ILE A 122 -1.64 6.47 -2.15
CA ILE A 122 -2.69 6.27 -1.16
C ILE A 122 -3.30 4.89 -1.42
N ILE A 123 -3.19 3.99 -0.45
CA ILE A 123 -3.69 2.62 -0.54
C ILE A 123 -4.92 2.47 0.36
N PRO A 124 -6.10 2.22 -0.22
CA PRO A 124 -7.28 1.91 0.54
C PRO A 124 -7.16 0.52 1.17
N VAL A 125 -7.61 0.41 2.41
CA VAL A 125 -7.55 -0.81 3.21
C VAL A 125 -8.92 -1.09 3.81
N GLU A 126 -9.32 -2.35 3.71
CA GLU A 126 -10.53 -2.87 4.31
C GLU A 126 -10.17 -3.75 5.50
N ILE A 127 -10.62 -3.37 6.68
CA ILE A 127 -10.27 -3.99 7.95
C ILE A 127 -11.54 -4.66 8.48
N THR A 128 -11.47 -5.97 8.63
CA THR A 128 -12.54 -6.80 9.21
C THR A 128 -12.20 -7.07 10.66
N VAL A 129 -13.12 -6.69 11.56
CA VAL A 129 -12.97 -6.90 13.01
C VAL A 129 -13.85 -8.06 13.44
N PHE A 130 -13.30 -8.98 14.22
CA PHE A 130 -14.00 -10.13 14.77
C PHE A 130 -14.34 -9.95 16.25
N ASP A 131 -15.25 -10.78 16.77
CA ASP A 131 -15.75 -10.69 18.16
C ASP A 131 -14.63 -10.82 19.21
N ASP A 132 -13.54 -11.51 18.88
CA ASP A 132 -12.37 -11.73 19.73
C ASP A 132 -11.37 -10.54 19.73
N LYS A 133 -11.75 -9.40 19.15
CA LYS A 133 -10.88 -8.22 18.91
C LYS A 133 -9.70 -8.52 17.98
N SER A 134 -9.64 -9.71 17.37
CA SER A 134 -8.73 -9.96 16.27
C SER A 134 -9.21 -9.24 15.03
N PHE A 135 -8.28 -8.88 14.15
CA PHE A 135 -8.59 -8.21 12.91
C PHE A 135 -7.83 -8.85 11.76
N THR A 136 -8.45 -8.86 10.60
CA THR A 136 -7.79 -9.12 9.33
C THR A 136 -7.94 -7.88 8.46
N PHE A 137 -6.98 -7.62 7.60
CA PHE A 137 -7.10 -6.52 6.66
C PHE A 137 -6.62 -6.93 5.27
N ILE A 138 -7.31 -6.40 4.27
CA ILE A 138 -7.03 -6.61 2.86
C ILE A 138 -6.62 -5.26 2.29
N LEU A 139 -5.43 -5.22 1.71
CA LEU A 139 -4.95 -4.06 0.96
C LEU A 139 -5.56 -4.10 -0.43
N LYS A 140 -6.20 -3.02 -0.83
CA LYS A 140 -6.65 -2.83 -2.21
C LYS A 140 -5.59 -2.07 -2.99
N THR A 141 -5.74 -2.03 -4.31
CA THR A 141 -4.91 -1.21 -5.17
C THR A 141 -5.22 0.27 -5.02
N PRO A 142 -4.25 1.15 -5.34
CA PRO A 142 -4.48 2.58 -5.33
C PRO A 142 -5.69 3.00 -6.17
N PRO A 143 -6.33 4.13 -5.86
CA PRO A 143 -7.43 4.66 -6.67
C PRO A 143 -6.99 4.84 -8.12
N ALA A 144 -7.87 4.45 -9.06
CA ALA A 144 -7.57 4.56 -10.49
C ALA A 144 -7.27 6.01 -10.88
N SER A 145 -7.96 6.97 -10.24
CA SER A 145 -7.73 8.40 -10.43
C SER A 145 -6.27 8.81 -10.16
N VAL A 146 -5.67 8.33 -9.07
CA VAL A 146 -4.28 8.69 -8.71
C VAL A 146 -3.29 8.04 -9.67
N LEU A 147 -3.55 6.80 -10.10
CA LEU A 147 -2.71 6.10 -11.08
C LEU A 147 -2.73 6.81 -12.44
N LEU A 148 -3.91 7.21 -12.90
CA LEU A 148 -4.10 7.93 -14.15
C LEU A 148 -3.50 9.34 -14.12
N LEU A 149 -3.66 10.08 -13.02
CA LEU A 149 -3.04 11.40 -12.83
C LEU A 149 -1.52 11.33 -12.88
N LYS A 150 -0.92 10.33 -12.22
CA LYS A 150 0.52 10.09 -12.29
C LYS A 150 0.99 9.67 -13.68
N ALA A 151 0.23 8.82 -14.39
CA ALA A 151 0.57 8.41 -15.75
C ALA A 151 0.46 9.57 -16.77
N ALA A 152 -0.50 10.47 -16.57
CA ALA A 152 -0.68 11.67 -17.39
C ALA A 152 0.25 12.83 -16.99
N GLY A 153 0.92 12.75 -15.83
CA GLY A 153 1.76 13.82 -15.30
C GLY A 153 1.00 15.06 -14.83
N VAL A 154 -0.27 14.90 -14.42
CA VAL A 154 -1.16 16.00 -14.02
C VAL A 154 -1.48 15.89 -12.53
N GLU A 155 -1.52 17.01 -11.81
CA GLU A 155 -1.81 17.01 -10.37
C GLU A 155 -3.31 16.90 -10.05
N LYS A 156 -4.18 17.46 -10.91
CA LYS A 156 -5.63 17.55 -10.70
C LYS A 156 -6.38 17.19 -11.98
N GLY A 157 -7.53 16.53 -11.82
CA GLY A 157 -8.44 16.26 -12.93
C GLY A 157 -9.14 17.52 -13.44
N SER A 158 -9.78 17.39 -14.60
CA SER A 158 -10.58 18.46 -15.20
C SER A 158 -11.80 18.79 -14.34
N LYS A 159 -12.18 20.08 -14.32
CA LYS A 159 -13.45 20.53 -13.72
C LYS A 159 -14.64 20.16 -14.61
N ASP A 160 -14.45 20.20 -15.93
CA ASP A 160 -15.44 19.89 -16.95
C ASP A 160 -14.90 18.83 -17.92
N PRO A 161 -14.95 17.53 -17.56
CA PRO A 161 -14.27 16.43 -18.28
C PRO A 161 -14.63 16.25 -19.77
N GLN A 162 -15.81 16.74 -20.16
CA GLN A 162 -16.29 16.66 -21.54
C GLN A 162 -15.78 17.81 -22.43
N GLN A 163 -15.45 18.96 -21.85
CA GLN A 163 -15.01 20.15 -22.58
C GLN A 163 -13.49 20.33 -22.46
N ASP A 164 -12.98 20.26 -21.23
CA ASP A 164 -11.57 20.54 -20.94
C ASP A 164 -10.80 19.24 -20.72
N LYS A 165 -9.90 18.95 -21.66
CA LYS A 165 -9.00 17.80 -21.61
C LYS A 165 -7.69 18.22 -20.97
N VAL A 166 -7.31 17.54 -19.89
CA VAL A 166 -6.16 17.91 -19.04
C VAL A 166 -4.94 17.04 -19.28
N GLY A 167 -5.06 15.95 -20.04
CA GLY A 167 -3.93 15.09 -20.38
C GLY A 167 -4.31 13.98 -21.34
N VAL A 168 -3.29 13.28 -21.83
CA VAL A 168 -3.43 12.12 -22.72
C VAL A 168 -2.57 10.99 -22.19
N ILE A 169 -3.07 9.75 -22.24
CA ILE A 169 -2.30 8.54 -21.91
C ILE A 169 -2.31 7.55 -23.08
N THR A 170 -1.25 6.75 -23.15
CA THR A 170 -1.13 5.68 -24.15
C THR A 170 -1.87 4.42 -23.70
N ILE A 171 -2.23 3.57 -24.66
CA ILE A 171 -2.81 2.25 -24.37
C ILE A 171 -1.89 1.39 -23.49
N ASP A 172 -0.57 1.47 -23.64
CA ASP A 172 0.39 0.66 -22.88
C ASP A 172 0.39 1.04 -21.39
N GLN A 173 0.35 2.34 -21.10
CA GLN A 173 0.18 2.84 -19.74
C GLN A 173 -1.16 2.38 -19.15
N LEU A 174 -2.23 2.47 -19.95
CA LEU A 174 -3.55 2.04 -19.52
C LEU A 174 -3.60 0.54 -19.22
N ARG A 175 -2.94 -0.29 -20.05
CA ARG A 175 -2.81 -1.74 -19.84
C ARG A 175 -2.04 -2.06 -18.56
N THR A 176 -0.97 -1.32 -18.29
CA THR A 176 -0.17 -1.48 -17.06
C THR A 176 -1.00 -1.17 -15.83
N ILE A 177 -1.72 -0.04 -15.81
CA ILE A 177 -2.63 0.35 -14.74
C ILE A 177 -3.75 -0.69 -14.56
N ALA A 178 -4.32 -1.19 -15.67
CA ALA A 178 -5.36 -2.20 -15.63
C ALA A 178 -4.85 -3.53 -15.05
N ALA A 179 -3.62 -3.95 -15.39
CA ALA A 179 -3.01 -5.15 -14.84
C ALA A 179 -2.72 -5.03 -13.34
N GLU A 180 -2.21 -3.88 -12.89
CA GLU A 180 -2.00 -3.61 -11.47
C GLU A 180 -3.29 -3.64 -10.67
N LYS A 181 -4.39 -3.13 -11.24
CA LYS A 181 -5.70 -3.01 -10.60
C LYS A 181 -6.61 -4.23 -10.77
N LEU A 182 -6.28 -5.14 -11.68
CA LEU A 182 -7.03 -6.36 -11.97
C LEU A 182 -7.47 -7.16 -10.73
N PRO A 183 -6.64 -7.37 -9.67
CA PRO A 183 -7.06 -8.16 -8.51
C PRO A 183 -8.21 -7.55 -7.70
N ASP A 184 -8.48 -6.24 -7.84
CA ASP A 184 -9.60 -5.57 -7.17
C ASP A 184 -10.82 -5.35 -8.07
N LEU A 185 -10.69 -5.65 -9.37
CA LEU A 185 -11.78 -5.51 -10.32
C LEU A 185 -12.52 -6.84 -10.46
N ASN A 186 -13.81 -6.77 -10.70
CA ASN A 186 -14.66 -7.95 -10.91
C ASN A 186 -14.58 -8.52 -12.34
N CYS A 187 -13.61 -8.09 -13.16
CA CYS A 187 -13.50 -8.47 -14.56
C CYS A 187 -12.55 -9.64 -14.78
N MET A 188 -12.89 -10.52 -15.71
CA MET A 188 -12.10 -11.72 -16.04
C MET A 188 -11.01 -11.47 -17.08
N THR A 189 -11.15 -10.42 -17.90
CA THR A 189 -10.21 -10.11 -18.99
C THR A 189 -9.56 -8.74 -18.81
N ILE A 190 -8.32 -8.61 -19.29
CA ILE A 190 -7.57 -7.35 -19.26
C ILE A 190 -8.27 -6.27 -20.08
N GLU A 191 -8.88 -6.62 -21.22
CA GLU A 191 -9.61 -5.67 -22.07
C GLU A 191 -10.80 -5.03 -21.34
N SER A 192 -11.51 -5.82 -20.53
CA SER A 192 -12.60 -5.31 -19.70
C SER A 192 -12.08 -4.39 -18.59
N ALA A 193 -10.96 -4.75 -17.96
CA ALA A 193 -10.28 -3.87 -17.02
C ALA A 193 -9.88 -2.54 -17.69
N MET A 194 -9.31 -2.59 -18.89
CA MET A 194 -8.93 -1.42 -19.67
C MET A 194 -10.13 -0.51 -19.95
N ARG A 195 -11.28 -1.05 -20.33
CA ARG A 195 -12.51 -0.25 -20.54
C ARG A 195 -13.01 0.43 -19.27
N ILE A 196 -12.93 -0.25 -18.11
CA ILE A 196 -13.31 0.33 -16.81
C ILE A 196 -12.40 1.51 -16.45
N ILE A 197 -11.09 1.32 -16.61
CA ILE A 197 -10.10 2.38 -16.35
C ILE A 197 -10.25 3.53 -17.36
N ALA A 198 -10.55 3.21 -18.63
CA ALA A 198 -10.80 4.21 -19.66
C ALA A 198 -12.01 5.10 -19.33
N GLY A 199 -13.08 4.52 -18.79
CA GLY A 199 -14.22 5.31 -18.31
C GLY A 199 -13.85 6.25 -17.17
N THR A 200 -12.93 5.82 -16.29
CA THR A 200 -12.40 6.67 -15.22
C THR A 200 -11.56 7.82 -15.77
N ALA A 201 -10.71 7.57 -16.76
CA ALA A 201 -9.92 8.60 -17.44
C ALA A 201 -10.82 9.64 -18.12
N ALA A 202 -11.86 9.20 -18.84
CA ALA A 202 -12.83 10.07 -19.47
C ALA A 202 -13.58 10.96 -18.44
N ASN A 203 -13.92 10.41 -17.27
CA ASN A 203 -14.56 11.18 -16.18
C ASN A 203 -13.62 12.20 -15.53
N MET A 204 -12.31 12.13 -15.77
CA MET A 204 -11.33 13.11 -15.28
C MET A 204 -10.83 14.07 -16.37
N GLY A 205 -11.31 13.92 -17.61
CA GLY A 205 -10.85 14.70 -18.76
C GLY A 205 -9.47 14.26 -19.26
N ILE A 206 -9.10 13.00 -19.08
CA ILE A 206 -7.89 12.42 -19.65
C ILE A 206 -8.28 11.59 -20.88
N ASP A 207 -7.71 11.93 -22.02
CA ASP A 207 -7.93 11.20 -23.27
C ASP A 207 -6.94 10.04 -23.44
N ILE A 208 -7.30 9.08 -24.28
CA ILE A 208 -6.56 7.84 -24.47
C ILE A 208 -6.30 7.64 -25.96
N ASP A 209 -5.03 7.45 -26.29
CA ASP A 209 -4.59 7.24 -27.67
C ASP A 209 -3.99 5.84 -27.88
N PRO A 210 -4.50 5.04 -28.83
CA PRO A 210 -5.78 5.19 -29.54
C PRO A 210 -7.01 4.95 -28.64
N PRO A 211 -8.21 5.44 -29.03
CA PRO A 211 -9.40 5.35 -28.20
C PRO A 211 -9.90 3.90 -28.05
N VAL A 212 -10.04 3.45 -26.80
CA VAL A 212 -10.57 2.11 -26.45
C VAL A 212 -12.09 2.09 -26.34
N LEU A 213 -12.70 3.25 -26.05
CA LEU A 213 -14.14 3.41 -25.92
C LEU A 213 -14.71 4.04 -27.18
N GLU A 214 -15.72 3.42 -27.77
CA GLU A 214 -16.46 4.04 -28.87
C GLU A 214 -17.26 5.23 -28.32
N PRO A 215 -17.09 6.44 -28.88
CA PRO A 215 -17.88 7.59 -28.46
C PRO A 215 -19.35 7.33 -28.83
N LYS A 216 -20.26 7.43 -27.85
CA LYS A 216 -21.70 7.44 -28.13
C LYS A 216 -22.01 8.66 -29.00
N LYS A 217 -22.20 8.45 -30.30
CA LYS A 217 -22.76 9.47 -31.19
C LYS A 217 -24.14 9.84 -30.64
N LYS A 218 -24.30 11.07 -30.13
CA LYS A 218 -25.64 11.62 -29.92
C LYS A 218 -26.25 11.76 -31.32
N ALA A 219 -27.16 10.85 -31.66
CA ALA A 219 -28.03 11.05 -32.80
C ALA A 219 -28.84 12.32 -32.49
N VAL A 220 -28.46 13.42 -33.11
CA VAL A 220 -29.30 14.61 -33.13
C VAL A 220 -30.51 14.21 -33.96
N LEU A 221 -31.59 13.80 -33.29
CA LEU A 221 -32.91 13.73 -33.90
C LEU A 221 -33.30 15.19 -34.15
N LEU A 222 -33.01 15.64 -35.37
CA LEU A 222 -33.47 16.91 -35.93
C LEU A 222 -34.97 16.82 -36.24
#